data_AF-A0A3G2UZJ9-F1
#
_entry.id   AF-A0A3G2UZJ9-F1
#
_cell.length_a   1.000
_cell.length_b   1.000
_cell.length_c   1.000
_cell.angle_alpha   90.00
_cell.angle_beta   90.00
_cell.angle_gamma   90.00
#
_symmetry.space_group_name_H-M   'P 1'
#
loop_
_entity.id
_entity.type
_entity.pdbx_description
1 polymer ?
#
loop_
_entity_poly.entity_id
_entity_poly.type
_entity_poly.pdbx_seq_one_letter_code
_entity_poly.pdbx_strand_id
1 'polypeptide(L)'
;MRALVPFIEVVKDIAPTDNPGDTPKRPAYKYRDSFIISTKLNANQTRLRRRAGKNYAEVYAGTNDYVGKWLEFGFMHHRGGSLTWVPPQPHVSVAWNVTAGDVLAEAALALADELDGALTRVVRRS
;
A
#
# COMPACT_ATOMS: atom_id res chain seq x y z
N MET A 1 -2.41 -10.61 -8.48
CA MET A 1 -1.24 -9.96 -7.84
C MET A 1 -1.17 -10.40 -6.39
N ARG A 2 -0.77 -11.66 -6.18
CA ARG A 2 -0.78 -12.32 -4.87
C ARG A 2 0.42 -11.92 -4.00
N ALA A 3 1.56 -11.61 -4.64
CA ALA A 3 2.80 -11.22 -3.96
C ALA A 3 2.69 -10.13 -2.90
N LEU A 4 1.73 -9.20 -3.00
CA LEU A 4 1.56 -8.12 -2.01
C LEU A 4 0.48 -8.39 -0.96
N VAL A 5 -0.16 -9.55 -1.00
CA VAL A 5 -1.16 -9.96 -0.01
C VAL A 5 -0.54 -10.00 1.39
N PRO A 6 0.64 -10.61 1.62
CA PRO A 6 1.27 -10.62 2.95
C PRO A 6 1.51 -9.21 3.48
N PHE A 7 2.00 -8.31 2.60
CA PHE A 7 2.21 -6.91 2.95
C PHE A 7 0.92 -6.23 3.41
N ILE A 8 -0.17 -6.33 2.65
CA ILE A 8 -1.43 -5.67 3.02
C ILE A 8 -2.03 -6.25 4.28
N GLU A 9 -1.93 -7.57 4.49
CA GLU A 9 -2.43 -8.22 5.69
C GLU A 9 -1.70 -7.69 6.92
N VAL A 10 -0.36 -7.64 6.89
CA VAL A 10 0.43 -7.06 7.98
C VAL A 10 0.10 -5.58 8.18
N VAL A 11 0.06 -4.77 7.11
CA VAL A 11 -0.30 -3.34 7.22
C VAL A 11 -1.63 -3.16 7.94
N LYS A 12 -2.64 -3.97 7.60
CA LYS A 12 -3.97 -3.88 8.22
C LYS A 12 -3.96 -4.37 9.67
N ASP A 13 -3.17 -5.38 9.98
CA ASP A 13 -3.07 -5.90 11.35
C ASP A 13 -2.48 -4.86 12.31
N ILE A 14 -1.43 -4.16 11.88
CA ILE A 14 -0.72 -3.18 12.72
C ILE A 14 -1.19 -1.73 12.52
N ALA A 15 -2.15 -1.49 11.62
CA ALA A 15 -2.68 -0.15 11.39
C ALA A 15 -3.43 0.37 12.63
N PRO A 16 -3.23 1.64 13.01
CA PRO A 16 -4.02 2.29 14.04
C PRO A 16 -5.52 2.19 13.75
N THR A 17 -6.29 1.76 14.74
CA THR A 17 -7.74 1.66 14.60
C THR A 17 -8.39 2.97 15.05
N ASP A 18 -9.20 3.58 14.17
CA ASP A 18 -10.05 4.72 14.54
C ASP A 18 -11.04 4.28 15.65
N ASN A 19 -10.87 4.79 16.88
CA ASN A 19 -11.82 4.58 17.96
C ASN A 19 -12.99 5.57 17.79
N PRO A 20 -14.26 5.13 17.74
CA PRO A 20 -15.41 6.02 17.55
C PRO A 20 -15.51 7.17 18.58
N GLY A 21 -14.92 6.99 19.77
CA GLY A 21 -14.84 8.05 20.79
C GLY A 21 -13.93 9.22 20.42
N ASP A 22 -12.88 8.99 19.64
CA ASP A 22 -11.91 10.02 19.22
C ASP A 22 -12.30 10.67 17.88
N THR A 23 -13.03 9.93 17.03
CA THR A 23 -13.48 10.41 15.72
C THR A 23 -14.98 10.15 15.50
N PRO A 24 -15.89 10.92 16.13
CA PRO A 24 -17.33 10.62 16.10
C PRO A 24 -17.96 10.66 14.70
N LYS A 25 -17.32 11.35 13.76
CA LYS A 25 -17.79 11.50 12.37
C LYS A 25 -17.20 10.47 11.40
N ARG A 26 -16.34 9.57 11.88
CA ARG A 26 -15.64 8.58 11.06
C ARG A 26 -16.07 7.16 11.47
N PRO A 27 -16.45 6.29 10.51
CA PRO A 27 -16.70 4.89 10.81
C PRO A 27 -15.48 4.23 11.48
N ALA A 28 -15.74 3.35 12.45
CA ALA A 28 -14.69 2.54 13.08
C ALA A 28 -13.87 1.79 12.02
N TYR A 29 -12.56 1.64 12.27
CA TYR A 29 -11.63 0.90 11.39
C TYR A 29 -11.50 1.42 9.95
N LYS A 30 -12.11 2.55 9.59
CA LYS A 30 -12.08 3.09 8.24
C LYS A 30 -10.66 3.25 7.73
N TYR A 31 -9.73 3.70 8.58
CA TYR A 31 -8.34 3.82 8.20
C TYR A 31 -7.71 2.47 7.84
N ARG A 32 -7.75 1.49 8.76
CA ARG A 32 -7.26 0.12 8.53
C ARG A 32 -7.81 -0.48 7.24
N ASP A 33 -9.11 -0.36 7.03
CA ASP A 33 -9.78 -1.06 5.94
C ASP A 33 -9.58 -0.35 4.58
N SER A 34 -9.05 0.88 4.58
CA SER A 34 -8.81 1.69 3.37
C SER A 34 -7.60 1.25 2.53
N PHE A 35 -6.78 0.33 3.03
CA PHE A 35 -5.61 -0.18 2.29
C PHE A 35 -6.01 -1.14 1.17
N ILE A 36 -5.52 -0.85 -0.04
CA ILE A 36 -5.82 -1.58 -1.28
C ILE A 36 -4.56 -1.87 -2.10
N ILE A 37 -4.57 -2.99 -2.84
CA ILE A 37 -3.62 -3.29 -3.92
C ILE A 37 -4.30 -2.98 -5.25
N SER A 38 -3.63 -2.24 -6.11
CA SER A 38 -4.13 -1.90 -7.43
C SER A 38 -3.00 -1.81 -8.46
N THR A 39 -3.26 -2.31 -9.67
CA THR A 39 -2.47 -2.02 -10.87
C THR A 39 -2.89 -0.70 -11.53
N LYS A 40 -4.08 -0.20 -11.16
CA LYS A 40 -4.63 1.07 -11.64
C LYS A 40 -4.14 2.21 -10.76
N LEU A 41 -3.69 3.25 -11.42
CA LEU A 41 -3.34 4.52 -10.82
C LEU A 41 -4.59 5.27 -10.39
N ASN A 42 -4.53 6.02 -9.31
CA ASN A 42 -5.49 7.09 -9.07
C ASN A 42 -5.23 8.29 -10.00
N ALA A 43 -6.14 9.27 -10.04
CA ALA A 43 -6.03 10.42 -10.94
C ALA A 43 -4.72 11.22 -10.75
N ASN A 44 -4.27 11.38 -9.51
CA ASN A 44 -3.03 12.08 -9.17
C ASN A 44 -1.79 11.33 -9.66
N GLN A 45 -1.74 10.01 -9.43
CA GLN A 45 -0.68 9.12 -9.92
C GLN A 45 -0.66 9.07 -11.45
N THR A 46 -1.84 9.07 -12.10
CA THR A 46 -1.96 9.12 -13.56
C THR A 46 -1.35 10.38 -14.13
N ARG A 47 -1.62 11.54 -13.50
CA ARG A 47 -1.06 12.83 -13.92
C ARG A 47 0.46 12.85 -13.80
N LEU A 48 1.02 12.30 -12.72
CA LEU A 48 2.47 12.19 -12.54
C LEU A 48 3.09 11.22 -13.55
N ARG A 49 2.44 10.08 -13.79
CA ARG A 49 2.93 9.02 -14.68
C ARG A 49 2.91 9.40 -16.16
N ARG A 50 2.03 10.28 -16.63
CA ARG A 50 2.03 10.75 -18.02
C ARG A 50 3.34 11.41 -18.46
N ARG A 51 4.17 11.86 -17.51
CA ARG A 51 5.48 12.47 -17.80
C ARG A 51 6.62 11.45 -17.91
N ALA A 52 6.41 10.20 -17.50
CA ALA A 52 7.41 9.15 -17.49
C ALA A 52 6.92 7.96 -18.35
N GLY A 53 7.47 7.81 -19.56
CA GLY A 53 7.25 6.61 -20.39
C GLY A 53 7.69 5.32 -19.67
N LYS A 54 7.19 4.14 -20.09
CA LYS A 54 7.43 2.88 -19.35
C LYS A 54 7.79 1.65 -20.16
N ASN A 55 8.79 0.94 -19.62
CA ASN A 55 9.16 -0.44 -19.91
C ASN A 55 8.98 -1.38 -18.68
N TYR A 56 8.26 -0.97 -17.63
CA TYR A 56 8.14 -1.73 -16.37
C TYR A 56 6.70 -1.79 -15.82
N ALA A 57 6.42 -2.86 -15.07
CA ALA A 57 5.13 -3.11 -14.44
C ALA A 57 4.94 -2.33 -13.13
N GLU A 58 3.84 -1.57 -13.13
CA GLU A 58 3.21 -0.80 -12.07
C GLU A 58 2.44 -1.51 -10.96
N VAL A 59 2.87 -1.47 -9.69
CA VAL A 59 2.01 -1.93 -8.60
C VAL A 59 1.95 -0.93 -7.46
N TYR A 60 0.72 -0.64 -7.02
CA TYR A 60 0.45 0.26 -5.91
C TYR A 60 -0.22 -0.51 -4.79
N ALA A 61 0.37 -0.46 -3.60
CA ALA A 61 -0.24 -0.89 -2.36
C ALA A 61 -0.20 0.27 -1.37
N GLY A 62 -1.36 0.64 -0.83
CA GLY A 62 -1.46 1.81 0.05
C GLY A 62 -2.91 2.22 0.28
N THR A 63 -3.09 3.43 0.82
CA THR A 63 -4.39 3.99 1.16
C THR A 63 -4.63 5.33 0.45
N ASN A 64 -5.88 5.59 0.07
CA ASN A 64 -6.33 6.91 -0.38
C ASN A 64 -6.86 7.78 0.77
N ASP A 65 -6.85 7.27 2.00
CA ASP A 65 -7.31 8.00 3.16
C ASP A 65 -6.26 9.05 3.58
N TYR A 66 -6.70 10.31 3.63
CA TYR A 66 -5.82 11.45 3.91
C TYR A 66 -5.14 11.35 5.28
N VAL A 67 -5.78 10.68 6.25
CA VAL A 67 -5.24 10.52 7.60
C VAL A 67 -3.99 9.63 7.60
N GLY A 68 -3.83 8.77 6.60
CA GLY A 68 -2.69 7.86 6.56
C GLY A 68 -1.34 8.54 6.47
N LYS A 69 -1.27 9.65 5.72
CA LYS A 69 -0.03 10.45 5.67
C LYS A 69 0.29 11.08 7.02
N TRP A 70 -0.74 11.53 7.75
CA TRP A 70 -0.54 12.17 9.05
C TRP A 70 -0.13 11.17 10.11
N LEU A 71 -0.72 9.97 10.09
CA LEU A 71 -0.35 8.91 11.03
C LEU A 71 1.06 8.37 10.75
N GLU A 72 1.42 8.09 9.49
CA GLU A 72 2.74 7.53 9.17
C GLU A 72 3.89 8.49 9.55
N PHE A 73 3.71 9.81 9.39
CA PHE A 73 4.78 10.80 9.56
C PHE A 73 4.65 11.70 10.79
N GLY A 74 3.56 11.58 11.55
CA GLY A 74 3.24 12.46 12.66
C GLY A 74 2.67 13.80 12.19
N PHE A 75 1.95 14.48 13.09
CA PHE A 75 1.30 15.75 12.79
C PHE A 75 1.00 16.56 14.05
N MET A 76 0.75 17.86 13.85
CA MET A 76 0.26 18.75 14.89
C MET A 76 -1.27 18.84 14.83
N HIS A 77 -1.94 18.73 15.98
CA HIS A 77 -3.40 18.77 16.06
C HIS A 77 -3.88 19.65 17.21
N HIS A 78 -4.92 20.46 16.98
CA HIS A 78 -5.59 21.19 18.04
C HIS A 78 -6.52 20.28 18.86
N ARG A 79 -6.22 20.12 20.15
CA ARG A 79 -7.10 19.46 21.12
C ARG A 79 -7.48 20.48 22.20
N GLY A 80 -8.76 20.86 22.26
CA GLY A 80 -9.29 21.77 23.29
C GLY A 80 -8.57 23.12 23.35
N GLY A 81 -8.25 23.72 22.20
CA GLY A 81 -7.59 25.03 22.11
C GLY A 81 -6.05 25.00 22.13
N SER A 82 -5.42 23.89 22.49
CA SER A 82 -3.96 23.73 22.49
C SER A 82 -3.47 22.93 21.29
N LEU A 83 -2.34 23.33 20.69
CA LEU A 83 -1.68 22.58 19.63
C LEU A 83 -0.85 21.45 20.26
N THR A 84 -1.19 20.20 19.96
CA THR A 84 -0.58 19.00 20.52
C THR A 84 0.15 18.23 19.42
N TRP A 85 1.33 17.69 19.74
CA TRP A 85 2.06 16.79 18.85
C TRP A 85 1.51 15.37 18.93
N VAL A 86 1.23 14.80 17.77
CA VAL A 86 0.92 13.37 17.61
C VAL A 86 2.14 12.72 16.95
N PRO A 87 2.84 11.79 17.63
CA PRO A 87 4.02 11.14 17.09
C PRO A 87 3.67 10.24 15.88
N PRO A 88 4.63 10.00 14.98
CA PRO A 88 4.45 9.07 13.86
C PRO A 88 4.15 7.66 14.35
N GLN A 89 3.31 6.96 13.60
CA GLN A 89 2.94 5.56 13.75
C GLN A 89 3.30 4.83 12.43
N PRO A 90 4.58 4.48 12.23
CA PRO A 90 5.14 4.08 10.93
C PRO A 90 4.81 2.63 10.55
N HIS A 91 3.52 2.30 10.47
CA HIS A 91 3.04 0.95 10.27
C HIS A 91 3.24 0.46 8.82
N VAL A 92 3.21 1.34 7.82
CA VAL A 92 3.42 0.93 6.43
C VAL A 92 4.86 0.52 6.19
N SER A 93 5.81 1.32 6.68
CA SER A 93 7.24 1.01 6.58
C SER A 93 7.65 -0.22 7.39
N VAL A 94 7.09 -0.40 8.59
CA VAL A 94 7.30 -1.61 9.40
C VAL A 94 6.76 -2.85 8.67
N ALA A 95 5.56 -2.80 8.13
CA ALA A 95 4.99 -3.93 7.39
C ALA A 95 5.86 -4.30 6.19
N TRP A 96 6.36 -3.32 5.43
CA TRP A 96 7.26 -3.58 4.30
C TRP A 96 8.53 -4.31 4.76
N ASN A 97 9.17 -3.82 5.81
CA ASN A 97 10.41 -4.44 6.31
C ASN A 97 10.22 -5.89 6.76
N VAL A 98 9.05 -6.23 7.31
CA VAL A 98 8.72 -7.59 7.74
C VAL A 98 8.42 -8.49 6.55
N THR A 99 7.68 -8.01 5.55
CA THR A 99 7.15 -8.87 4.46
C THR A 99 7.97 -8.80 3.18
N ALA A 100 8.97 -7.93 3.06
CA ALA A 100 9.69 -7.71 1.81
C ALA A 100 10.30 -9.00 1.22
N GLY A 101 10.83 -9.88 2.06
CA GLY A 101 11.37 -11.17 1.63
C GLY A 101 10.31 -12.04 0.96
N ASP A 102 9.16 -12.21 1.61
CA ASP A 102 8.06 -13.04 1.11
C ASP A 102 7.46 -12.46 -0.18
N VAL A 103 7.28 -11.14 -0.22
CA VAL A 103 6.78 -10.43 -1.41
C VAL A 103 7.71 -10.65 -2.60
N LEU A 104 9.03 -10.52 -2.40
CA LEU A 104 10.02 -10.68 -3.47
C LEU A 104 10.12 -12.15 -3.91
N ALA A 105 10.01 -13.10 -2.99
CA ALA A 105 10.00 -14.52 -3.30
C ALA A 105 8.76 -14.90 -4.16
N GLU A 106 7.56 -14.45 -3.77
CA GLU A 106 6.35 -14.66 -4.57
C GLU A 106 6.44 -13.99 -5.94
N ALA A 107 7.00 -12.79 -6.02
CA ALA A 107 7.20 -12.09 -7.29
C ALA A 107 8.17 -12.84 -8.21
N ALA A 108 9.24 -13.42 -7.66
CA ALA A 108 10.22 -14.21 -8.42
C ALA A 108 9.58 -15.49 -8.98
N LEU A 109 8.76 -16.20 -8.19
CA LEU A 109 8.03 -17.38 -8.64
C LEU A 109 7.05 -17.03 -9.77
N ALA A 110 6.26 -15.98 -9.60
CA ALA A 110 5.31 -15.54 -10.63
C ALA A 110 6.02 -15.13 -11.94
N LEU A 111 7.20 -14.53 -11.85
CA LEU A 111 8.00 -14.18 -13.01
C LEU A 111 8.57 -15.42 -13.71
N ALA A 112 9.03 -16.42 -12.97
CA ALA A 112 9.52 -17.68 -13.52
C ALA A 112 8.41 -18.39 -14.33
N ASP A 113 7.21 -18.49 -13.76
CA ASP A 113 6.03 -19.06 -14.43
C ASP A 113 5.71 -18.31 -15.73
N GLU A 114 5.80 -16.98 -15.72
CA GLU A 114 5.54 -16.17 -16.90
C GLU A 114 6.60 -16.35 -18.00
N LEU A 115 7.88 -16.52 -17.61
CA LEU A 115 8.98 -16.82 -18.52
C LEU A 115 8.82 -18.19 -19.17
N ASP A 116 8.48 -19.23 -18.41
CA ASP A 116 8.25 -20.57 -18.94
C ASP A 116 7.04 -20.59 -19.91
N GLY A 117 5.98 -19.85 -19.56
CA GLY A 117 4.83 -19.66 -20.43
C GLY A 117 5.17 -18.84 -21.70
N ALA A 118 6.08 -17.88 -21.63
CA ALA A 118 6.57 -17.13 -22.78
C ALA A 118 7.41 -18.03 -23.70
N LEU A 119 8.32 -18.82 -23.14
CA LEU A 119 9.16 -19.77 -23.89
C LEU A 119 8.29 -20.77 -24.64
N THR A 120 7.29 -21.36 -23.97
CA THR A 120 6.34 -22.30 -24.59
C THR A 120 5.60 -21.67 -25.78
N ARG A 121 5.23 -20.38 -25.68
CA ARG A 121 4.56 -19.64 -26.77
C ARG A 121 5.49 -19.38 -27.96
N VAL A 122 6.77 -19.12 -27.70
CA VAL A 122 7.78 -18.95 -28.76
C VAL A 122 8.00 -20.27 -29.48
N VAL A 123 8.24 -21.35 -28.73
CA VAL A 123 8.47 -22.70 -29.29
C VAL A 123 7.29 -23.20 -30.12
N ARG A 124 6.04 -22.88 -29.73
CA ARG A 124 4.85 -23.22 -30.53
C ARG A 124 4.68 -22.40 -31.82
N ARG A 125 5.38 -21.27 -31.96
CA ARG A 125 5.31 -20.39 -33.14
C ARG A 125 6.42 -20.65 -34.15
N SER A 126 7.50 -21.29 -33.73
CA SER A 126 8.62 -21.79 -34.55
C SER A 126 8.35 -23.20 -35.05
#